data_AF-A0A8W8I6J9-F1
#
_entry.id   AF-A0A8W8I6J9-F1
#
_cell.length_a   1.000
_cell.length_b   1.000
_cell.length_c   1.000
_cell.angle_alpha   90.00
_cell.angle_beta   90.00
_cell.angle_gamma   90.00
#
_symmetry.space_group_name_H-M   'P 1'
#
loop_
_entity.id
_entity.type
_entity.pdbx_description
1 polymer ?
#
loop_
_entity_poly.entity_id
_entity_poly.type
_entity_poly.pdbx_seq_one_letter_code
_entity_poly.pdbx_strand_id
1 'polypeptide(L)' 'STKGPGGEHMFQLSTMRFATVSEFRGRVMVGIREYYDAGGELKPGKKGISLTLEQWTSLKEQMDEIDEAVKELS' A
#
# COMPACT_ATOMS: atom_id res chain seq x y z
N SER A 1 10.04 -8.16 0.22
CA SER A 1 9.25 -7.53 1.29
C SER A 1 10.04 -7.55 2.58
N THR A 2 10.09 -6.45 3.32
CA THR A 2 10.50 -6.45 4.73
C THR A 2 9.27 -6.71 5.59
N LYS A 3 9.44 -7.41 6.72
CA LYS A 3 8.36 -7.50 7.72
C LYS A 3 8.31 -6.18 8.49
N GLY A 4 7.14 -5.55 8.51
CA GLY A 4 6.87 -4.34 9.26
C GLY A 4 6.72 -4.61 10.76
N PRO A 5 6.71 -3.55 11.58
CA PRO A 5 6.56 -3.65 13.04
C PRO A 5 5.27 -4.35 13.47
N GLY A 6 4.20 -4.26 12.68
CA GLY A 6 2.92 -4.91 12.92
C GLY A 6 2.79 -6.31 12.30
N GLY A 7 3.89 -6.87 11.79
CA GLY A 7 3.91 -8.18 11.13
C GLY A 7 3.42 -8.16 9.68
N GLU A 8 3.11 -6.99 9.12
CA GLU A 8 2.73 -6.82 7.73
C GLU A 8 3.90 -7.03 6.77
N HIS A 9 3.63 -7.45 5.54
CA HIS A 9 4.62 -7.42 4.47
C HIS A 9 4.67 -6.01 3.91
N MET A 10 5.83 -5.37 3.93
CA MET A 10 6.03 -4.02 3.38
C MET A 10 6.81 -4.07 2.06
N PHE A 11 6.38 -3.24 1.12
CA PHE A 11 6.97 -3.03 -0.20
C PHE A 11 7.16 -1.54 -0.41
N GLN A 12 8.39 -1.10 -0.61
CA GLN A 12 8.72 0.31 -0.70
C GLN A 12 8.28 0.91 -2.04
N LEU A 13 7.56 2.03 -2.01
CA LEU A 13 7.17 2.83 -3.18
C LEU A 13 7.99 4.12 -3.28
N SER A 14 8.34 4.70 -2.13
CA SER A 14 9.27 5.82 -2.00
C SER A 14 9.93 5.81 -0.62
N THR A 15 10.71 6.84 -0.27
CA THR A 15 11.37 6.94 1.05
C THR A 15 10.40 6.73 2.21
N MET A 16 9.19 7.30 2.13
CA MET A 16 8.19 7.28 3.21
C MET A 16 6.83 6.75 2.74
N ARG A 17 6.77 6.03 1.62
CA ARG A 17 5.53 5.41 1.13
C ARG A 17 5.74 3.94 0.87
N PHE A 18 4.78 3.14 1.34
CA PHE A 18 4.84 1.70 1.24
C PHE A 18 3.48 1.15 0.79
N ALA A 19 3.53 0.13 -0.05
CA ALA A 19 2.45 -0.82 -0.16
C ALA A 19 2.62 -1.88 0.94
N THR A 20 1.53 -2.32 1.56
CA THR A 20 1.57 -3.34 2.62
C THR A 20 0.54 -4.43 2.41
N VAL A 21 0.85 -5.65 2.85
CA VAL A 21 -0.12 -6.75 2.97
C VAL A 21 -0.21 -7.14 4.44
N SER A 22 -1.40 -6.99 5.02
CA SER A 22 -1.66 -7.20 6.45
C SER A 22 -2.94 -7.98 6.67
N GLU A 23 -3.10 -8.55 7.86
CA GLU A 23 -4.36 -9.14 8.30
C GLU A 23 -5.01 -8.23 9.37
N PHE A 24 -6.29 -7.91 9.19
CA PHE A 24 -7.08 -7.22 10.19
C PHE A 24 -8.38 -7.98 10.43
N ARG A 25 -8.54 -8.53 11.63
CA ARG A 25 -9.73 -9.30 12.06
C ARG A 25 -10.09 -10.43 11.07
N GLY A 26 -9.11 -11.25 10.69
CA GLY A 26 -9.31 -12.37 9.76
C GLY A 26 -9.44 -11.98 8.29
N ARG A 27 -9.23 -10.71 7.93
CA ARG A 27 -9.32 -10.24 6.55
C ARG A 27 -7.97 -9.74 6.05
N VAL A 28 -7.55 -10.21 4.88
CA VAL A 28 -6.37 -9.70 4.19
C VAL A 28 -6.70 -8.33 3.60
N MET A 29 -5.81 -7.37 3.85
CA MET A 29 -5.92 -6.00 3.39
C MET A 29 -4.62 -5.58 2.68
N VAL A 30 -4.76 -4.84 1.59
CA VAL A 30 -3.63 -4.23 0.89
C VAL A 30 -3.60 -2.74 1.18
N GLY A 31 -2.59 -2.26 1.91
CA GLY A 31 -2.41 -0.85 2.22
C GLY A 31 -1.55 -0.15 1.18
N ILE A 32 -1.84 1.11 0.86
CA ILE A 32 -0.93 2.03 0.18
C ILE A 32 -0.90 3.30 1.01
N ARG A 33 0.20 3.56 1.71
CA ARG A 33 0.23 4.55 2.80
C ARG A 33 1.55 5.29 2.93
N GLU A 34 1.45 6.57 3.29
CA GLU A 34 2.56 7.40 3.75
C GLU A 34 2.83 7.12 5.23
N TYR A 35 4.09 6.88 5.57
CA TYR A 35 4.58 6.68 6.92
C TYR A 35 5.35 7.92 7.38
N TYR A 36 5.51 8.05 8.69
CA TYR A 36 6.36 9.07 9.29
C TYR A 36 7.27 8.43 10.33
N ASP A 37 8.43 9.04 10.55
CA ASP A 37 9.33 8.65 11.64
C ASP A 37 8.83 9.25 12.96
N ALA A 38 8.72 8.40 13.97
CA ALA A 38 8.34 8.76 15.33
C ALA A 38 9.44 8.35 16.31
N GLY A 39 10.63 8.93 16.16
CA GLY A 39 11.77 8.66 17.03
C GLY A 39 12.50 7.37 16.64
N GLY A 40 12.72 7.16 15.35
CA GLY A 40 13.35 5.96 14.78
C GLY A 40 12.39 4.82 14.49
N GLU A 41 11.10 4.96 14.83
CA GLU A 41 10.05 4.00 14.53
C GLU A 41 9.16 4.52 13.40
N LEU A 42 9.03 3.74 12.32
CA LEU A 42 8.11 4.05 11.23
C LEU A 42 6.66 3.80 11.65
N LYS A 43 5.82 4.83 11.59
CA LYS A 43 4.38 4.74 11.89
C LYS A 43 3.52 5.12 10.69
N PRO A 44 2.37 4.44 10.50
CA PRO A 44 1.46 4.77 9.42
C PRO A 44 0.82 6.15 9.65
N GLY A 45 0.91 7.03 8.64
CA GLY A 45 0.28 8.35 8.66
C GLY A 45 -1.17 8.33 8.18
N LYS A 46 -1.83 9.50 8.25
CA LYS A 46 -3.23 9.65 7.81
C LYS A 46 -3.41 9.50 6.29
N LYS A 47 -2.39 9.84 5.49
CA LYS A 47 -2.47 9.76 4.02
C LYS A 47 -2.26 8.33 3.55
N GLY A 48 -3.31 7.73 2.99
CA GLY A 48 -3.27 6.39 2.42
C GLY A 48 -4.60 5.69 2.49
N ILE A 49 -4.71 4.58 1.79
CA ILE A 49 -5.91 3.74 1.71
C ILE A 49 -5.56 2.30 2.10
N SER A 50 -6.54 1.60 2.67
CA SER A 50 -6.48 0.15 2.85
C SER A 50 -7.56 -0.48 1.98
N LEU A 51 -7.14 -1.24 0.98
CA LEU A 51 -8.00 -1.93 0.04
C LEU A 51 -8.37 -3.31 0.57
N THR A 52 -9.62 -3.70 0.39
CA THR A 52 -10.02 -5.10 0.54
C THR A 52 -9.40 -5.95 -0.57
N LEU A 53 -9.41 -7.29 -0.41
CA LEU A 53 -8.92 -8.19 -1.46
C LEU A 53 -9.69 -8.05 -2.78
N GLU A 54 -10.99 -7.74 -2.70
CA GLU A 54 -11.84 -7.46 -3.87
C GLU A 54 -11.38 -6.20 -4.60
N GLN A 55 -11.23 -5.09 -3.88
CA GLN A 55 -10.75 -3.82 -4.44
C GLN A 55 -9.35 -3.95 -5.03
N TRP A 56 -8.47 -4.72 -4.37
CA TRP A 56 -7.13 -5.02 -4.90
C TRP A 56 -7.19 -5.83 -6.20
N THR A 57 -8.11 -6.79 -6.29
CA THR A 57 -8.31 -7.59 -7.52
C THR A 57 -8.78 -6.70 -8.66
N SER A 58 -9.79 -5.86 -8.43
CA SER A 58 -10.28 -4.91 -9.44
C SER A 58 -9.19 -3.93 -9.89
N LEU A 59 -8.37 -3.41 -8.97
CA LEU A 59 -7.25 -2.54 -9.33
C LEU A 59 -6.24 -3.26 -10.25
N LYS A 60 -5.94 -4.54 -9.97
CA LYS A 60 -5.04 -5.33 -10.83
C LYS A 60 -5.62 -5.54 -12.23
N GLU A 61 -6.92 -5.81 -12.33
CA GLU A 61 -7.61 -6.01 -13.62
C GLU A 61 -7.62 -4.74 -14.48
N GLN A 62 -7.56 -3.57 -13.86
CA GLN A 62 -7.56 -2.27 -14.55
C GLN A 62 -6.16 -1.69 -14.81
N MET A 63 -5.07 -2.39 -14.47
CA MET A 63 -3.72 -1.82 -14.56
C MET A 63 -3.35 -1.39 -15.98
N ASP A 64 -3.72 -2.16 -17.00
CA ASP A 64 -3.41 -1.82 -18.38
C ASP A 64 -4.08 -0.49 -18.80
N GLU A 65 -5.36 -0.31 -18.47
CA GLU A 65 -6.09 0.95 -18.75
C GLU A 65 -5.52 2.14 -17.97
N ILE A 66 -5.14 1.91 -16.71
CA ILE A 66 -4.49 2.93 -15.87
C ILE A 66 -3.13 3.32 -16.46
N ASP A 67 -2.33 2.35 -16.90
CA ASP A 67 -1.01 2.60 -17.47
C ASP A 67 -1.08 3.39 -18.79
N GLU A 68 -2.05 3.08 -19.66
CA GLU A 68 -2.31 3.89 -20.86
C GLU A 68 -2.72 5.32 -20.49
N ALA A 69 -3.64 5.50 -19.55
CA ALA A 69 -4.03 6.83 -19.09
C ALA A 69 -2.87 7.63 -18.46
N VAL A 70 -1.94 6.96 -17.75
CA VAL A 70 -0.72 7.60 -17.24
C VAL A 70 0.16 8.08 -18.39
N LYS A 71 0.41 7.25 -19.41
CA LYS A 71 1.23 7.62 -20.58
C LYS A 71 0.66 8.81 -21.34
N GLU A 72 -0.66 8.93 -21.43
CA GLU A 72 -1.32 10.07 -22.07
C GLU A 72 -1.11 11.39 -21.32
N LEU A 73 -0.91 11.35 -20.00
CA LEU A 73 -0.81 12.53 -19.13
C LEU A 73 0.61 12.88 -18.68
N SER A 74 1.59 11.98 -18.89
CA SER A 74 2.99 12.15 -18.51
C SER A 74 3.86 12.58 -19.68
#